data_AF-A0A9D6CPW2-F1
#
_entry.id   AF-A0A9D6CPW2-F1
#
_cell.length_a   1.000
_cell.length_b   1.000
_cell.length_c   1.000
_cell.angle_alpha   90.00
_cell.angle_beta   90.00
_cell.angle_gamma   90.00
#
_symmetry.space_group_name_H-M   'P 1'
#
loop_
_entity.id
_entity.type
_entity.pdbx_description
1 polymer ?
#
loop_
_entity_poly.entity_id
_entity_poly.type
_entity_poly.pdbx_seq_one_letter_code
_entity_poly.pdbx_strand_id
1 'polypeptide(L)'
;MTRKCFVISPIGPDGSETRKNADKLLELILKPALEKYEFEVVRVDHIAKSGSITADIIELVQTAELCVADVTGGNPNVFYELGRRNETGKPCLQLARKDEVSIPFDVSVIRTIPYDYSSAEAALDCVKSIRKFVDEFEKNGYGESGSGVSLATLSATVDRIERKLGALQVAGGGGSGLRPQIDAAFGTDEWTAQLQSAANPRNAFMKAIAGGDLESASGLLPRLAKLYSGNPDLVVSYAGILAGFGDESAKDLALRLLEQHASGLPLDTLKNAIGSIIHFYSVTDRENEAIPLVEPFIDKALQRPDLDTDDKAFFNNQLGKLFYGAKDYKAAIIRQKAAVDLAPDEPAYLYNLSLDYQADEQTAKAEKMVDEYISLGATSADQLSHAVEIYREVGRIEDAERALDNLRSMDPVKAILINSMRGLK
;
A
#
# COMPACT_ATOMS: atom_id res chain seq x y z
N MET A 1 -15.10 -35.23 -3.90
CA MET A 1 -14.36 -34.23 -4.70
C MET A 1 -12.91 -34.35 -4.31
N THR A 2 -11.98 -34.32 -5.27
CA THR A 2 -10.53 -34.29 -4.97
C THR A 2 -10.18 -32.96 -4.32
N ARG A 3 -9.44 -32.98 -3.21
CA ARG A 3 -9.02 -31.76 -2.51
C ARG A 3 -7.97 -31.04 -3.35
N LYS A 4 -8.06 -29.74 -3.50
CA LYS A 4 -7.11 -28.94 -4.28
C LYS A 4 -6.10 -28.26 -3.37
N CYS A 5 -4.83 -28.36 -3.76
CA CYS A 5 -3.77 -27.51 -3.27
C CYS A 5 -3.35 -26.56 -4.39
N PHE A 6 -3.64 -25.27 -4.23
CA PHE A 6 -3.22 -24.27 -5.21
C PHE A 6 -1.82 -23.73 -4.88
N VAL A 7 -0.92 -23.76 -5.86
CA VAL A 7 0.45 -23.27 -5.74
C VAL A 7 0.53 -21.86 -6.33
N ILE A 8 0.72 -20.89 -5.44
CA ILE A 8 0.98 -19.49 -5.72
C ILE A 8 2.50 -19.34 -5.86
N SER A 9 2.99 -19.11 -7.08
CA SER A 9 4.43 -19.03 -7.34
C SER A 9 4.75 -18.04 -8.45
N PRO A 10 5.97 -17.45 -8.46
CA PRO A 10 6.38 -16.56 -9.53
C PRO A 10 6.34 -17.25 -10.92
N ILE A 11 5.67 -16.61 -11.88
CA ILE A 11 5.60 -17.07 -13.27
C ILE A 11 6.67 -16.31 -14.07
N GLY A 12 7.88 -16.85 -14.09
CA GLY A 12 8.97 -16.31 -14.90
C GLY A 12 8.87 -16.73 -16.38
N PRO A 13 9.57 -16.04 -17.30
CA PRO A 13 9.73 -16.47 -18.69
C PRO A 13 10.29 -17.90 -18.79
N ASP A 14 9.96 -18.61 -19.86
CA ASP A 14 10.48 -19.96 -20.10
C ASP A 14 12.01 -19.99 -20.08
N GLY A 15 12.58 -20.96 -19.35
CA GLY A 15 14.03 -21.11 -19.19
C GLY A 15 14.70 -20.14 -18.21
N SER A 16 13.96 -19.17 -17.65
CA SER A 16 14.47 -18.28 -16.59
C SER A 16 14.79 -19.04 -15.30
N GLU A 17 15.66 -18.46 -14.46
CA GLU A 17 15.98 -19.06 -13.17
C GLU A 17 14.76 -19.10 -12.24
N THR A 18 13.92 -18.06 -12.28
CA THR A 18 12.62 -18.02 -11.61
C THR A 18 11.74 -19.21 -12.01
N ARG A 19 11.62 -19.49 -13.31
CA ARG A 19 10.84 -20.63 -13.82
C ARG A 19 11.42 -21.96 -13.33
N LYS A 20 12.73 -22.16 -13.47
CA LYS A 20 13.41 -23.38 -13.00
C LYS A 20 13.23 -23.60 -11.50
N ASN A 21 13.28 -22.54 -10.70
CA ASN A 21 13.09 -22.61 -9.26
C ASN A 21 11.66 -23.03 -8.92
N ALA A 22 10.66 -22.39 -9.53
CA ALA A 22 9.25 -22.74 -9.36
C ALA A 22 8.95 -24.18 -9.76
N ASP A 23 9.53 -24.66 -10.87
CA ASP A 23 9.36 -26.04 -11.34
C ASP A 23 10.02 -27.05 -10.40
N LYS A 24 11.24 -26.78 -9.91
CA LYS A 24 11.91 -27.64 -8.93
C LYS A 24 11.16 -27.70 -7.61
N LEU A 25 10.68 -26.57 -7.11
CA LEU A 25 9.85 -26.54 -5.90
C LEU A 25 8.58 -27.41 -6.09
N LEU A 26 7.89 -27.24 -7.22
CA LEU A 26 6.68 -27.98 -7.52
C LEU A 26 6.91 -29.50 -7.61
N GLU A 27 7.87 -29.93 -8.44
CA GLU A 27 8.08 -31.35 -8.75
C GLU A 27 8.86 -32.11 -7.67
N LEU A 28 9.88 -31.50 -7.07
CA LEU A 28 10.78 -32.19 -6.14
C LEU A 28 10.30 -32.13 -4.68
N ILE A 29 9.47 -31.14 -4.33
CA ILE A 29 9.07 -30.89 -2.95
C ILE A 29 7.55 -30.95 -2.78
N LEU A 30 6.79 -30.11 -3.49
CA LEU A 30 5.35 -29.97 -3.24
C LEU A 30 4.55 -31.21 -3.61
N LYS A 31 4.72 -31.75 -4.82
CA LYS A 31 4.02 -32.97 -5.24
C LYS A 31 4.37 -34.16 -4.31
N PRO A 32 5.65 -34.49 -4.03
CA PRO A 32 5.99 -35.56 -3.09
C PRO A 32 5.47 -35.31 -1.65
N ALA A 33 5.44 -34.06 -1.19
CA ALA A 33 4.92 -33.75 0.14
C ALA A 33 3.41 -34.01 0.25
N LEU A 34 2.66 -33.64 -0.79
CA LEU A 34 1.20 -33.60 -0.78
C LEU A 34 0.53 -34.89 -1.30
N GLU A 35 1.26 -35.74 -2.02
CA GLU A 35 0.76 -37.00 -2.59
C GLU A 35 0.01 -37.89 -1.58
N LYS A 36 0.52 -38.02 -0.35
CA LYS A 36 -0.08 -38.87 0.68
C LYS A 36 -1.38 -38.34 1.30
N TYR A 37 -1.78 -37.11 0.98
CA TYR A 37 -2.96 -36.42 1.53
C TYR A 37 -4.09 -36.27 0.51
N GLU A 38 -3.96 -36.91 -0.65
CA GLU A 38 -4.97 -36.89 -1.72
C GLU A 38 -5.26 -35.48 -2.25
N PHE A 39 -4.27 -34.59 -2.21
CA PHE A 39 -4.34 -33.28 -2.83
C PHE A 39 -3.99 -33.35 -4.32
N GLU A 40 -4.85 -32.77 -5.14
CA GLU A 40 -4.52 -32.35 -6.49
C GLU A 40 -3.73 -31.04 -6.40
N VAL A 41 -2.42 -31.09 -6.72
CA VAL A 41 -1.55 -29.92 -6.73
C VAL A 41 -1.69 -29.18 -8.06
N VAL A 42 -2.23 -27.97 -8.00
CA VAL A 42 -2.55 -27.15 -9.18
C VAL A 42 -1.68 -25.89 -9.19
N ARG A 43 -1.08 -25.60 -10.35
CA ARG A 43 -0.42 -24.33 -10.64
C ARG A 43 -1.07 -23.75 -11.91
N VAL A 44 -1.23 -22.43 -11.97
CA VAL A 44 -2.08 -21.79 -13.00
C VAL A 44 -1.64 -22.07 -14.43
N ASP A 45 -0.33 -22.18 -14.69
CA ASP A 45 0.22 -22.50 -16.01
C ASP A 45 -0.05 -23.94 -16.47
N HIS A 46 -0.52 -24.82 -15.57
CA HIS A 46 -0.95 -26.18 -15.92
C HIS A 46 -2.46 -26.27 -16.22
N ILE A 47 -3.20 -25.16 -16.16
CA ILE A 47 -4.64 -25.12 -16.42
C ILE A 47 -4.88 -24.85 -17.91
N ALA A 48 -5.19 -25.90 -18.66
CA ALA A 48 -5.57 -25.81 -20.07
C ALA A 48 -7.06 -25.41 -20.21
N LYS A 49 -7.40 -24.14 -19.96
CA LYS A 49 -8.74 -23.60 -20.18
C LYS A 49 -8.73 -22.34 -21.03
N SER A 50 -9.73 -22.19 -21.90
CA SER A 50 -10.03 -20.93 -22.58
C SER A 50 -10.82 -20.03 -21.63
N GLY A 51 -10.19 -18.97 -21.12
CA GLY A 51 -10.79 -18.06 -20.15
C GLY A 51 -9.81 -16.98 -19.70
N SER A 52 -10.25 -16.07 -18.83
CA SER A 52 -9.36 -15.10 -18.19
C SER A 52 -8.54 -15.81 -17.12
N ILE A 53 -7.22 -15.92 -17.33
CA ILE A 53 -6.26 -16.49 -16.37
C ILE A 53 -6.43 -15.86 -14.97
N THR A 54 -6.73 -14.56 -14.92
CA THR A 54 -6.94 -13.82 -13.68
C THR A 54 -8.16 -14.30 -12.89
N ALA A 55 -9.25 -14.70 -13.55
CA ALA A 55 -10.45 -15.18 -12.88
C ALA A 55 -10.22 -16.58 -12.27
N ASP A 56 -9.53 -17.46 -13.01
CA ASP A 56 -9.19 -18.81 -12.55
C ASP A 56 -8.26 -18.78 -11.32
N ILE A 57 -7.27 -17.86 -11.30
CA ILE A 57 -6.40 -17.65 -10.14
C ILE A 57 -7.21 -17.22 -8.92
N ILE A 58 -8.06 -16.20 -9.05
CA ILE A 58 -8.85 -15.68 -7.92
C ILE A 58 -9.77 -16.78 -7.36
N GLU A 59 -10.43 -17.54 -8.23
CA GLU A 59 -11.27 -18.66 -7.82
C GLU A 59 -10.47 -19.70 -7.06
N LEU A 60 -9.30 -20.12 -7.55
CA LEU A 60 -8.47 -21.12 -6.88
C LEU A 60 -7.94 -20.64 -5.53
N VAL A 61 -7.47 -19.38 -5.45
CA VAL A 61 -7.04 -18.75 -4.20
C VAL A 61 -8.16 -18.79 -3.16
N GLN A 62 -9.40 -18.50 -3.58
CA GLN A 62 -10.54 -18.47 -2.67
C GLN A 62 -11.09 -19.85 -2.30
N THR A 63 -11.07 -20.79 -3.24
CA THR A 63 -11.81 -22.04 -3.10
C THR A 63 -10.95 -23.21 -2.62
N ALA A 64 -9.65 -23.28 -2.99
CA ALA A 64 -8.79 -24.41 -2.69
C ALA A 64 -8.72 -24.72 -1.19
N GLU A 65 -8.71 -26.01 -0.83
CA GLU A 65 -8.62 -26.49 0.54
C GLU A 65 -7.28 -26.12 1.19
N LEU A 66 -6.21 -26.03 0.38
CA LEU A 66 -4.88 -25.57 0.78
C LEU A 66 -4.30 -24.64 -0.28
N CYS A 67 -3.60 -23.60 0.16
CA CYS A 67 -2.70 -22.83 -0.70
C CYS A 67 -1.26 -22.98 -0.22
N VAL A 68 -0.32 -22.99 -1.15
CA VAL A 68 1.12 -22.90 -0.87
C VAL A 68 1.67 -21.72 -1.64
N ALA A 69 2.28 -20.76 -0.94
CA ALA A 69 2.83 -19.54 -1.52
C ALA A 69 4.35 -19.54 -1.45
N ASP A 70 5.01 -19.46 -2.59
CA ASP A 70 6.45 -19.27 -2.72
C ASP A 70 6.80 -17.79 -2.81
N VAL A 71 7.20 -17.19 -1.68
CA VAL A 71 7.53 -15.76 -1.57
C VAL A 71 8.98 -15.43 -1.94
N THR A 72 9.72 -16.41 -2.48
CA THR A 72 11.11 -16.23 -2.94
C THR A 72 11.21 -15.11 -3.97
N GLY A 73 12.19 -14.22 -3.82
CA GLY A 73 12.42 -13.11 -4.75
C GLY A 73 11.39 -11.98 -4.67
N GLY A 74 10.49 -12.00 -3.69
CA GLY A 74 9.62 -10.85 -3.40
C GLY A 74 8.60 -10.52 -4.50
N ASN A 75 8.09 -11.51 -5.24
CA ASN A 75 7.19 -11.25 -6.36
C ASN A 75 5.86 -10.60 -5.91
N PRO A 76 5.50 -9.40 -6.42
CA PRO A 76 4.27 -8.70 -6.00
C PRO A 76 2.96 -9.47 -6.27
N ASN A 77 2.89 -10.27 -7.35
CA ASN A 77 1.70 -11.05 -7.66
C ASN A 77 1.48 -12.17 -6.64
N VAL A 78 2.57 -12.82 -6.21
CA VAL A 78 2.51 -13.83 -5.13
C VAL A 78 2.00 -13.18 -3.85
N PHE A 79 2.46 -11.98 -3.50
CA PHE A 79 1.99 -11.28 -2.31
C PHE A 79 0.52 -10.87 -2.40
N TYR A 80 0.07 -10.43 -3.57
CA TYR A 80 -1.33 -10.12 -3.81
C TYR A 80 -2.21 -11.37 -3.61
N GLU A 81 -1.85 -12.50 -4.23
CA GLU A 81 -2.57 -13.77 -4.11
C GLU A 81 -2.53 -14.32 -2.68
N LEU A 82 -1.40 -14.19 -1.97
CA LEU A 82 -1.26 -14.54 -0.56
C LEU A 82 -2.15 -13.67 0.35
N GLY A 83 -2.22 -12.37 0.10
CA GLY A 83 -3.13 -11.47 0.81
C GLY A 83 -4.59 -11.88 0.63
N ARG A 84 -4.99 -12.12 -0.63
CA ARG A 84 -6.32 -12.62 -0.99
C ARG A 84 -6.65 -13.98 -0.37
N ARG A 85 -5.65 -14.85 -0.20
CA ARG A 85 -5.81 -16.12 0.51
C ARG A 85 -6.03 -15.89 2.01
N ASN A 86 -5.26 -15.00 2.61
CA ASN A 86 -5.36 -14.72 4.05
C ASN A 86 -6.75 -14.18 4.42
N GLU A 87 -7.39 -13.39 3.54
CA GLU A 87 -8.78 -12.91 3.71
C GLU A 87 -9.79 -14.04 3.90
N THR A 88 -9.54 -15.24 3.34
CA THR A 88 -10.51 -16.34 3.40
C THR A 88 -10.44 -17.12 4.72
N GLY A 89 -9.43 -16.86 5.56
CA GLY A 89 -9.16 -17.65 6.78
C GLY A 89 -8.83 -19.13 6.51
N LYS A 90 -8.63 -19.51 5.24
CA LYS A 90 -8.35 -20.89 4.86
C LYS A 90 -6.84 -21.16 4.90
N PRO A 91 -6.42 -22.41 5.07
CA PRO A 91 -5.02 -22.75 5.28
C PRO A 91 -4.12 -22.28 4.15
N CYS A 92 -3.01 -21.65 4.52
CA CYS A 92 -1.96 -21.25 3.58
C CYS A 92 -0.59 -21.56 4.18
N LEU A 93 0.26 -22.22 3.41
CA LEU A 93 1.65 -22.47 3.76
C LEU A 93 2.55 -21.47 3.02
N GLN A 94 3.35 -20.71 3.77
CA GLN A 94 4.34 -19.80 3.20
C GLN A 94 5.70 -20.49 3.11
N LEU A 95 6.32 -20.42 1.93
CA LEU A 95 7.62 -21.01 1.60
C LEU A 95 8.56 -19.93 1.08
N ALA A 96 9.85 -20.03 1.42
CA ALA A 96 10.91 -19.21 0.85
C ALA A 96 12.19 -20.03 0.69
N ARG A 97 13.01 -19.74 -0.30
CA ARG A 97 14.32 -20.39 -0.43
C ARG A 97 15.18 -20.13 0.80
N LYS A 98 15.92 -21.15 1.22
CA LYS A 98 16.81 -21.10 2.39
C LYS A 98 17.95 -20.08 2.24
N ASP A 99 18.39 -19.81 1.02
CA ASP A 99 19.40 -18.82 0.68
C ASP A 99 18.84 -17.41 0.42
N GLU A 100 17.53 -17.22 0.56
CA GLU A 100 16.89 -15.90 0.44
C GLU A 100 17.15 -15.05 1.70
N VAL A 101 17.72 -13.86 1.51
CA VAL A 101 18.25 -13.02 2.60
C VAL A 101 17.19 -12.08 3.20
N SER A 102 16.07 -11.83 2.52
CA SER A 102 15.04 -10.91 3.03
C SER A 102 13.62 -11.25 2.61
N ILE A 103 12.81 -11.70 3.56
CA ILE A 103 11.34 -11.68 3.45
C ILE A 103 10.87 -10.31 3.93
N PRO A 104 10.04 -9.57 3.17
CA PRO A 104 9.51 -8.28 3.62
C PRO A 104 8.84 -8.40 4.99
N PHE A 105 9.09 -7.41 5.88
CA PHE A 105 8.59 -7.44 7.26
C PHE A 105 7.07 -7.64 7.35
N ASP A 106 6.33 -7.14 6.36
CA ASP A 106 4.87 -7.23 6.26
C ASP A 106 4.34 -8.68 6.23
N VAL A 107 5.13 -9.63 5.73
CA VAL A 107 4.78 -11.06 5.66
C VAL A 107 5.73 -11.95 6.47
N SER A 108 6.75 -11.38 7.13
CA SER A 108 7.69 -12.13 7.97
C SER A 108 7.05 -12.66 9.26
N VAL A 109 5.90 -12.10 9.66
CA VAL A 109 5.09 -12.57 10.79
C VAL A 109 4.37 -13.88 10.48
N ILE A 110 4.20 -14.23 9.21
CA ILE A 110 3.66 -15.52 8.78
C ILE A 110 4.78 -16.55 8.86
N ARG A 111 4.51 -17.66 9.55
CA ARG A 111 5.48 -18.76 9.70
C ARG A 111 5.88 -19.26 8.32
N THR A 112 7.11 -18.97 7.94
CA THR A 112 7.69 -19.39 6.66
C THR A 112 8.51 -20.65 6.86
N ILE A 113 8.27 -21.67 6.04
CA ILE A 113 9.15 -22.84 5.99
C ILE A 113 10.23 -22.58 4.94
N PRO A 114 11.51 -22.50 5.34
CA PRO A 114 12.60 -22.40 4.38
C PRO A 114 12.70 -23.71 3.60
N TYR A 115 12.86 -23.63 2.28
CA TYR A 115 13.05 -24.80 1.43
C TYR A 115 14.41 -24.80 0.71
N ASP A 116 14.89 -26.00 0.41
CA ASP A 116 16.17 -26.26 -0.22
C ASP A 116 16.08 -27.57 -1.04
N TYR A 117 16.50 -27.51 -2.29
CA TYR A 117 16.59 -28.66 -3.20
C TYR A 117 18.01 -28.87 -3.75
N SER A 118 19.03 -28.31 -3.09
CA SER A 118 20.44 -28.46 -3.48
C SER A 118 20.93 -29.91 -3.40
N SER A 119 20.30 -30.75 -2.58
CA SER A 119 20.51 -32.20 -2.53
C SER A 119 19.19 -32.96 -2.31
N ALA A 120 19.21 -34.27 -2.56
CA ALA A 120 18.06 -35.14 -2.32
C ALA A 120 17.67 -35.16 -0.83
N GLU A 121 18.65 -35.14 0.06
CA GLU A 121 18.43 -35.08 1.52
C GLU A 121 17.75 -33.77 1.92
N ALA A 122 18.21 -32.63 1.38
CA ALA A 122 17.61 -31.32 1.65
C ALA A 122 16.16 -31.26 1.16
N ALA A 123 15.89 -31.74 -0.06
CA ALA A 123 14.53 -31.82 -0.59
C ALA A 123 13.63 -32.73 0.25
N LEU A 124 14.15 -33.87 0.71
CA LEU A 124 13.42 -34.81 1.57
C LEU A 124 13.08 -34.20 2.94
N ASP A 125 13.98 -33.38 3.51
CA ASP A 125 13.71 -32.69 4.76
C ASP A 125 12.65 -31.59 4.62
N CYS A 126 12.61 -30.91 3.46
CA CYS A 126 11.51 -30.01 3.11
C CYS A 126 10.19 -30.77 3.03
N VAL A 127 10.17 -31.91 2.34
CA VAL A 127 9.00 -32.80 2.23
C VAL A 127 8.48 -33.21 3.61
N LYS A 128 9.38 -33.64 4.53
CA LYS A 128 9.00 -33.97 5.90
C LYS A 128 8.42 -32.77 6.66
N SER A 129 8.98 -31.57 6.46
CA SER A 129 8.53 -30.35 7.14
C SER A 129 7.14 -29.92 6.69
N ILE A 130 6.87 -29.97 5.38
CA ILE A 130 5.53 -29.71 4.81
C ILE A 130 4.54 -30.76 5.32
N ARG A 131 4.93 -32.04 5.34
CA ARG A 131 4.07 -33.11 5.88
C ARG A 131 3.72 -32.88 7.35
N LYS A 132 4.66 -32.45 8.20
CA LYS A 132 4.34 -32.10 9.60
C LYS A 132 3.28 -30.99 9.68
N PHE A 133 3.41 -29.95 8.86
CA PHE A 133 2.43 -28.87 8.80
C PHE A 133 1.04 -29.38 8.37
N VAL A 134 0.97 -30.19 7.32
CA VAL A 134 -0.30 -30.76 6.86
C VAL A 134 -0.87 -31.76 7.88
N ASP A 135 -0.03 -32.58 8.53
CA ASP A 135 -0.47 -33.51 9.58
C ASP A 135 -1.05 -32.77 10.81
N GLU A 136 -0.48 -31.63 11.21
CA GLU A 136 -1.04 -30.75 12.25
C GLU A 136 -2.39 -30.17 11.81
N PHE A 137 -2.48 -29.77 10.55
CA PHE A 137 -3.69 -29.24 9.95
C PHE A 137 -4.84 -30.27 9.89
N GLU A 138 -4.58 -31.49 9.43
CA GLU A 138 -5.56 -32.59 9.38
C GLU A 138 -6.12 -32.95 10.76
N LYS A 139 -5.29 -32.86 11.81
CA LYS A 139 -5.67 -33.21 13.19
C LYS A 139 -6.58 -32.19 13.85
N ASN A 140 -6.33 -30.90 13.61
CA ASN A 140 -7.05 -29.81 14.27
C ASN A 140 -8.34 -29.42 13.53
N GLY A 141 -8.56 -29.96 12.32
CA GLY A 141 -9.72 -29.68 11.48
C GLY A 141 -9.63 -28.34 10.74
N TYR A 142 -10.49 -28.16 9.73
CA TYR A 142 -10.66 -26.91 8.97
C TYR A 142 -11.35 -25.79 9.78
N GLY A 143 -11.16 -25.76 11.10
CA GLY A 143 -11.67 -24.71 11.98
C GLY A 143 -10.66 -23.58 12.09
N GLU A 144 -11.17 -22.34 12.09
CA GLU A 144 -10.49 -21.04 12.22
C GLU A 144 -9.32 -21.06 13.23
N SER A 145 -8.20 -21.62 12.79
CA SER A 145 -6.91 -21.51 13.46
C SER A 145 -6.14 -20.50 12.63
N GLY A 146 -6.62 -19.26 12.64
CA GLY A 146 -5.83 -18.14 12.20
C GLY A 146 -4.50 -18.23 12.92
N SER A 147 -3.40 -18.29 12.15
CA SER A 147 -2.08 -17.93 12.63
C SER A 147 -2.23 -16.79 13.63
N GLY A 148 -1.68 -16.92 14.84
CA GLY A 148 -1.83 -16.02 15.99
C GLY A 148 -1.34 -14.59 15.74
N VAL A 149 -1.95 -13.94 14.77
CA VAL A 149 -1.86 -12.53 14.44
C VAL A 149 -3.02 -11.94 15.23
N SER A 150 -2.69 -11.18 16.28
CA SER A 150 -3.74 -10.57 17.10
C SER A 150 -4.66 -9.75 16.21
N LEU A 151 -5.92 -9.60 16.59
CA LEU A 151 -6.86 -8.74 15.87
C LEU A 151 -6.31 -7.31 15.70
N ALA A 152 -5.49 -6.83 16.64
CA ALA A 152 -4.79 -5.55 16.55
C ALA A 152 -3.69 -5.56 15.48
N THR A 153 -3.05 -6.69 15.23
CA THR A 153 -2.05 -6.86 14.17
C THR A 153 -2.70 -7.02 12.79
N LEU A 154 -3.87 -7.68 12.73
CA LEU A 154 -4.70 -7.70 11.52
C LEU A 154 -5.25 -6.30 11.23
N SER A 155 -5.74 -5.58 12.24
CA SER A 155 -6.14 -4.17 12.13
C SER A 155 -4.98 -3.33 11.62
N ALA A 156 -3.83 -3.34 12.28
CA ALA A 156 -2.67 -2.56 11.85
C ALA A 156 -2.19 -2.91 10.43
N THR A 157 -2.38 -4.17 10.01
CA THR A 157 -2.06 -4.63 8.66
C THR A 157 -3.10 -4.14 7.65
N VAL A 158 -4.39 -4.23 7.99
CA VAL A 158 -5.52 -3.72 7.20
C VAL A 158 -5.42 -2.20 7.11
N ASP A 159 -5.25 -1.48 8.21
CA ASP A 159 -5.01 -0.03 8.27
C ASP A 159 -3.82 0.40 7.42
N ARG A 160 -2.78 -0.44 7.31
CA ARG A 160 -1.61 -0.17 6.47
C ARG A 160 -1.85 -0.51 5.00
N ILE A 161 -2.59 -1.59 4.71
CA ILE A 161 -3.01 -1.96 3.36
C ILE A 161 -4.01 -0.95 2.82
N GLU A 162 -4.95 -0.47 3.65
CA GLU A 162 -5.88 0.61 3.37
C GLU A 162 -5.18 1.94 3.25
N ARG A 163 -4.12 2.23 4.02
CA ARG A 163 -3.25 3.39 3.75
C ARG A 163 -2.48 3.24 2.43
N LYS A 164 -2.05 2.05 2.03
CA LYS A 164 -1.38 1.78 0.74
C LYS A 164 -2.36 1.79 -0.46
N LEU A 165 -3.58 1.27 -0.29
CA LEU A 165 -4.68 1.30 -1.26
C LEU A 165 -5.33 2.68 -1.36
N GLY A 166 -5.48 3.34 -0.21
CA GLY A 166 -5.81 4.75 -0.08
C GLY A 166 -4.73 5.61 -0.73
N ALA A 167 -3.44 5.28 -0.65
CA ALA A 167 -2.40 5.96 -1.42
C ALA A 167 -2.53 5.72 -2.94
N LEU A 168 -3.03 4.54 -3.37
CA LEU A 168 -3.37 4.27 -4.78
C LEU A 168 -4.64 5.03 -5.22
N GLN A 169 -5.58 5.33 -4.33
CA GLN A 169 -6.80 6.09 -4.61
C GLN A 169 -6.65 7.61 -4.42
N VAL A 170 -5.85 8.08 -3.47
CA VAL A 170 -5.55 9.50 -3.18
C VAL A 170 -4.54 10.05 -4.19
N ALA A 171 -3.65 9.21 -4.72
CA ALA A 171 -2.95 9.51 -5.98
C ALA A 171 -3.90 9.63 -7.19
N GLY A 172 -5.19 9.31 -7.02
CA GLY A 172 -6.22 9.29 -8.06
C GLY A 172 -7.52 10.05 -7.76
N GLY A 173 -7.69 10.79 -6.65
CA GLY A 173 -8.94 11.52 -6.42
C GLY A 173 -9.09 12.21 -5.06
N GLY A 174 -9.20 13.53 -5.11
CA GLY A 174 -9.53 14.42 -3.99
C GLY A 174 -9.29 15.89 -4.33
N GLY A 175 -9.61 16.26 -5.55
CA GLY A 175 -9.52 17.60 -6.13
C GLY A 175 -10.22 17.53 -7.47
N SER A 176 -11.35 18.21 -7.60
CA SER A 176 -12.09 18.25 -8.86
C SER A 176 -11.21 18.87 -9.94
N GLY A 177 -10.72 18.02 -10.84
CA GLY A 177 -9.92 18.43 -12.00
C GLY A 177 -8.42 18.26 -11.77
N LEU A 178 -7.91 17.05 -12.04
CA LEU A 178 -6.64 16.75 -12.73
C LEU A 178 -6.28 15.27 -12.49
N ARG A 179 -7.04 14.36 -13.12
CA ARG A 179 -6.36 13.21 -13.74
C ARG A 179 -5.44 13.84 -14.78
N PRO A 180 -4.14 13.48 -14.86
CA PRO A 180 -3.39 13.77 -16.07
C PRO A 180 -4.17 13.10 -17.20
N GLN A 181 -4.86 13.90 -18.02
CA GLN A 181 -5.27 13.45 -19.33
C GLN A 181 -3.97 13.16 -20.05
N ILE A 182 -3.60 11.88 -20.11
CA ILE A 182 -2.64 11.39 -21.07
C ILE A 182 -3.37 11.55 -22.40
N ASP A 183 -3.25 12.73 -22.99
CA ASP A 183 -3.86 13.01 -24.28
C ASP A 183 -3.34 12.02 -25.32
N ALA A 184 -4.31 11.47 -26.04
CA ALA A 184 -4.13 10.48 -27.08
C ALA A 184 -3.27 11.04 -28.21
N ALA A 185 -2.06 10.49 -28.37
CA ALA A 185 -1.30 10.56 -29.61
C ALA A 185 -0.41 9.31 -29.74
N PHE A 186 -1.01 8.14 -29.93
CA PHE A 186 -0.27 6.95 -30.34
C PHE A 186 -0.93 6.33 -31.56
N GLY A 187 -0.49 6.82 -32.72
CA GLY A 187 -0.65 6.14 -33.99
C GLY A 187 0.25 4.89 -34.05
N THR A 188 -0.39 3.82 -34.51
CA THR A 188 0.12 2.55 -35.07
C THR A 188 1.63 2.47 -35.35
N ASP A 189 2.32 1.59 -34.62
CA ASP A 189 3.03 0.41 -35.16
C ASP A 189 3.82 -0.29 -34.04
N GLU A 190 3.36 -1.48 -33.65
CA GLU A 190 3.68 -2.16 -32.40
C GLU A 190 5.09 -2.80 -32.35
N TRP A 191 5.87 -2.69 -33.42
CA TRP A 191 7.20 -3.31 -33.54
C TRP A 191 8.37 -2.31 -33.44
N THR A 192 8.16 -1.05 -33.82
CA THR A 192 9.17 0.03 -33.70
C THR A 192 9.23 0.62 -32.29
N ALA A 193 8.15 0.51 -31.50
CA ALA A 193 8.08 1.02 -30.13
C ALA A 193 8.94 0.22 -29.12
N GLN A 194 9.09 -1.11 -29.30
CA GLN A 194 9.89 -1.94 -28.39
C GLN A 194 11.40 -1.65 -28.51
N LEU A 195 11.91 -1.44 -29.73
CA LEU A 195 13.30 -1.05 -29.97
C LEU A 195 13.61 0.39 -29.51
N GLN A 196 12.64 1.31 -29.56
CA GLN A 196 12.80 2.67 -29.05
C GLN A 196 12.67 2.76 -27.51
N SER A 197 11.91 1.86 -26.88
CA SER A 197 11.76 1.79 -25.41
C SER A 197 13.06 1.40 -24.69
N ALA A 198 13.96 0.68 -25.37
CA ALA A 198 15.29 0.36 -24.85
C ALA A 198 16.27 1.55 -24.87
N ALA A 199 15.97 2.63 -25.61
CA ALA A 199 16.89 3.75 -25.82
C ALA A 199 16.52 5.04 -25.06
N ASN A 200 15.25 5.22 -24.66
CA ASN A 200 14.79 6.42 -23.96
C ASN A 200 14.61 6.16 -22.45
N PRO A 201 15.49 6.71 -21.58
CA PRO A 201 15.43 6.50 -20.13
C PRO A 201 14.09 6.92 -19.50
N ARG A 202 13.40 7.91 -20.08
CA ARG A 202 12.09 8.36 -19.59
C ARG A 202 11.03 7.29 -19.78
N ASN A 203 10.97 6.68 -20.96
CA ASN A 203 9.96 5.67 -21.27
C ASN A 203 10.21 4.40 -20.44
N ALA A 204 11.49 4.02 -20.27
CA ALA A 204 11.88 2.92 -19.41
C ALA A 204 11.47 3.18 -17.95
N PHE A 205 11.69 4.39 -17.44
CA PHE A 205 11.29 4.80 -16.10
C PHE A 205 9.77 4.73 -15.90
N MET A 206 8.99 5.31 -16.80
CA MET A 206 7.52 5.29 -16.70
C MET A 206 6.96 3.87 -16.79
N LYS A 207 7.56 3.01 -17.63
CA LYS A 207 7.18 1.60 -17.72
C LYS A 207 7.52 0.83 -16.43
N ALA A 208 8.68 1.11 -15.83
CA ALA A 208 9.11 0.51 -14.57
C ALA A 208 8.17 0.91 -13.43
N ILE A 209 7.83 2.19 -13.30
CA ILE A 209 6.83 2.68 -12.33
C ILE A 209 5.46 2.01 -12.56
N ALA A 210 4.97 1.98 -13.79
CA ALA A 210 3.67 1.37 -14.11
C ALA A 210 3.64 -0.15 -13.84
N GLY A 211 4.79 -0.82 -13.97
CA GLY A 211 4.94 -2.25 -13.69
C GLY A 211 5.29 -2.59 -12.24
N GLY A 212 5.46 -1.59 -11.36
CA GLY A 212 5.90 -1.78 -9.98
C GLY A 212 7.38 -2.18 -9.82
N ASP A 213 8.18 -2.07 -10.88
CA ASP A 213 9.63 -2.33 -10.87
C ASP A 213 10.39 -1.10 -10.34
N LEU A 214 10.30 -0.89 -9.02
CA LEU A 214 10.88 0.27 -8.34
C LEU A 214 12.41 0.26 -8.39
N GLU A 215 13.04 -0.91 -8.42
CA GLU A 215 14.50 -1.05 -8.50
C GLU A 215 15.02 -0.51 -9.84
N SER A 216 14.42 -0.93 -10.96
CA SER A 216 14.79 -0.40 -12.28
C SER A 216 14.48 1.10 -12.40
N ALA A 217 13.34 1.55 -11.87
CA ALA A 217 12.99 2.97 -11.90
C ALA A 217 14.00 3.81 -11.09
N SER A 218 14.39 3.35 -9.90
CA SER A 218 15.41 3.99 -9.07
C SER A 218 16.77 4.04 -9.77
N GLY A 219 17.21 2.92 -10.36
CA GLY A 219 18.45 2.84 -11.12
C GLY A 219 18.52 3.81 -12.33
N LEU A 220 17.37 4.20 -12.89
CA LEU A 220 17.28 5.15 -13.99
C LEU A 220 17.29 6.61 -13.55
N LEU A 221 16.98 6.91 -12.29
CA LEU A 221 16.84 8.28 -11.79
C LEU A 221 18.12 9.13 -11.96
N PRO A 222 19.35 8.65 -11.66
CA PRO A 222 20.56 9.43 -11.88
C PRO A 222 20.78 9.80 -13.36
N ARG A 223 20.42 8.89 -14.28
CA ARG A 223 20.52 9.13 -15.72
C ARG A 223 19.50 10.17 -16.18
N LEU A 224 18.28 10.12 -15.64
CA LEU A 224 17.24 11.12 -15.90
C LEU A 224 17.63 12.50 -15.38
N ALA A 225 18.14 12.58 -14.15
CA ALA A 225 18.60 13.83 -13.56
C ALA A 225 19.72 14.49 -14.38
N LYS A 226 20.65 13.68 -14.93
CA LYS A 226 21.68 14.19 -15.84
C LYS A 226 21.10 14.66 -17.17
N LEU A 227 20.24 13.85 -17.79
CA LEU A 227 19.63 14.13 -19.10
C LEU A 227 18.77 15.40 -19.08
N TYR A 228 18.02 15.59 -17.99
CA TYR A 228 17.11 16.72 -17.80
C TYR A 228 17.65 17.74 -16.80
N SER A 229 18.97 17.87 -16.68
CA SER A 229 19.61 18.81 -15.73
C SER A 229 19.22 20.28 -15.95
N GLY A 230 18.82 20.66 -17.17
CA GLY A 230 18.26 21.99 -17.48
C GLY A 230 16.74 22.11 -17.28
N ASN A 231 16.06 21.05 -16.83
CA ASN A 231 14.62 21.03 -16.58
C ASN A 231 14.34 20.46 -15.17
N PRO A 232 14.49 21.30 -14.12
CA PRO A 232 14.35 20.85 -12.73
C PRO A 232 12.94 20.35 -12.39
N ASP A 233 11.91 20.92 -13.03
CA ASP A 233 10.51 20.48 -12.89
C ASP A 233 10.35 18.98 -13.18
N LEU A 234 10.87 18.54 -14.33
CA LEU A 234 10.76 17.15 -14.75
C LEU A 234 11.54 16.20 -13.83
N VAL A 235 12.71 16.62 -13.34
CA VAL A 235 13.53 15.80 -12.44
C VAL A 235 12.90 15.71 -11.04
N VAL A 236 12.36 16.81 -10.52
CA VAL A 236 11.61 16.85 -9.27
C VAL A 236 10.39 15.93 -9.34
N SER A 237 9.68 15.93 -10.47
CA SER A 237 8.54 15.04 -10.68
C SER A 237 8.92 13.55 -10.59
N TYR A 238 10.00 13.13 -11.27
CA TYR A 238 10.45 11.73 -11.20
C TYR A 238 10.94 11.33 -9.80
N ALA A 239 11.70 12.22 -9.16
CA ALA A 239 12.20 11.99 -7.81
C ALA A 239 11.05 11.93 -6.80
N GLY A 240 10.04 12.79 -6.94
CA GLY A 240 8.84 12.81 -6.10
C GLY A 240 8.00 11.54 -6.25
N ILE A 241 7.85 11.00 -7.46
CA ILE A 241 7.14 9.73 -7.68
C ILE A 241 7.82 8.60 -6.89
N LEU A 242 9.13 8.43 -7.06
CA LEU A 242 9.89 7.38 -6.37
C LEU A 242 9.94 7.59 -4.85
N ALA A 243 10.07 8.83 -4.38
CA ALA A 243 9.96 9.16 -2.97
C ALA A 243 8.62 8.71 -2.40
N GLY A 244 7.51 8.93 -3.11
CA GLY A 244 6.19 8.45 -2.72
C GLY A 244 6.09 6.92 -2.60
N PHE A 245 6.96 6.17 -3.29
CA PHE A 245 7.07 4.72 -3.17
C PHE A 245 8.07 4.25 -2.10
N GLY A 246 8.68 5.16 -1.34
CA GLY A 246 9.63 4.83 -0.28
C GLY A 246 11.10 4.84 -0.70
N ASP A 247 11.46 5.41 -1.86
CA ASP A 247 12.86 5.51 -2.28
C ASP A 247 13.59 6.67 -1.58
N GLU A 248 14.57 6.33 -0.74
CA GLU A 248 15.40 7.27 0.01
C GLU A 248 16.21 8.23 -0.88
N SER A 249 16.88 7.68 -1.90
CA SER A 249 17.76 8.45 -2.77
C SER A 249 16.97 9.45 -3.61
N ALA A 250 15.76 9.05 -4.03
CA ALA A 250 14.84 9.91 -4.74
C ALA A 250 14.29 11.03 -3.85
N LYS A 251 13.90 10.72 -2.60
CA LYS A 251 13.49 11.72 -1.61
C LYS A 251 14.61 12.74 -1.35
N ASP A 252 15.86 12.29 -1.16
CA ASP A 252 17.00 13.18 -0.95
C ASP A 252 17.29 14.06 -2.17
N LEU A 253 17.13 13.52 -3.39
CA LEU A 253 17.24 14.30 -4.61
C LEU A 253 16.12 15.34 -4.73
N ALA A 254 14.88 14.95 -4.44
CA ALA A 254 13.72 15.83 -4.50
C ALA A 254 13.88 17.01 -3.52
N LEU A 255 14.22 16.75 -2.26
CA LEU A 255 14.50 17.79 -1.26
C LEU A 255 15.56 18.78 -1.73
N ARG A 256 16.69 18.27 -2.24
CA ARG A 256 17.80 19.11 -2.73
C ARG A 256 17.40 19.97 -3.93
N LEU A 257 16.58 19.45 -4.85
CA LEU A 257 16.10 20.19 -6.00
C LEU A 257 15.03 21.23 -5.61
N LEU A 258 14.17 20.91 -4.65
CA LEU A 258 13.23 21.87 -4.09
C LEU A 258 13.96 23.03 -3.42
N GLU A 259 15.00 22.75 -2.64
CA GLU A 259 15.84 23.79 -2.01
C GLU A 259 16.41 24.77 -3.04
N GLN A 260 16.85 24.25 -4.20
CA GLN A 260 17.47 25.05 -5.25
C GLN A 260 16.48 25.78 -6.15
N HIS A 261 15.31 25.18 -6.41
CA HIS A 261 14.46 25.59 -7.53
C HIS A 261 13.00 25.86 -7.17
N ALA A 262 12.54 25.66 -5.92
CA ALA A 262 11.11 25.73 -5.56
C ALA A 262 10.38 27.01 -6.02
N SER A 263 11.03 28.17 -5.96
CA SER A 263 10.43 29.45 -6.38
C SER A 263 10.15 29.54 -7.89
N GLY A 264 10.82 28.75 -8.71
CA GLY A 264 10.64 28.73 -10.17
C GLY A 264 9.89 27.49 -10.69
N LEU A 265 9.51 26.55 -9.80
CA LEU A 265 8.77 25.37 -10.20
C LEU A 265 7.29 25.69 -10.47
N PRO A 266 6.67 25.01 -11.45
CA PRO A 266 5.21 24.96 -11.57
C PRO A 266 4.58 24.53 -10.25
N LEU A 267 3.43 25.12 -9.95
CA LEU A 267 2.78 24.91 -8.66
C LEU A 267 2.36 23.45 -8.44
N ASP A 268 1.86 22.78 -9.47
CA ASP A 268 1.49 21.36 -9.42
C ASP A 268 2.69 20.48 -9.08
N THR A 269 3.85 20.74 -9.69
CA THR A 269 5.09 20.03 -9.40
C THR A 269 5.52 20.22 -7.95
N LEU A 270 5.45 21.45 -7.46
CA LEU A 270 5.77 21.76 -6.08
C LEU A 270 4.82 21.03 -5.09
N LYS A 271 3.51 21.08 -5.35
CA LYS A 271 2.49 20.40 -4.54
C LYS A 271 2.69 18.89 -4.51
N ASN A 272 2.91 18.28 -5.67
CA ASN A 272 3.14 16.84 -5.81
C ASN A 272 4.43 16.40 -5.09
N ALA A 273 5.52 17.13 -5.28
CA ALA A 273 6.80 16.79 -4.64
C ALA A 273 6.73 16.88 -3.11
N ILE A 274 6.13 17.95 -2.58
CA ILE A 274 5.94 18.12 -1.13
C ILE A 274 5.03 17.01 -0.58
N GLY A 275 3.91 16.73 -1.25
CA GLY A 275 3.00 15.65 -0.86
C GLY A 275 3.70 14.29 -0.81
N SER A 276 4.49 13.95 -1.83
CA SER A 276 5.27 12.71 -1.87
C SER A 276 6.32 12.62 -0.77
N ILE A 277 7.03 13.71 -0.46
CA ILE A 277 8.04 13.73 0.60
C ILE A 277 7.38 13.55 1.97
N ILE A 278 6.29 14.26 2.24
CA ILE A 278 5.55 14.11 3.49
C ILE A 278 4.98 12.69 3.60
N HIS A 279 4.47 12.13 2.50
CA HIS A 279 4.01 10.74 2.46
C HIS A 279 5.14 9.77 2.79
N PHE A 280 6.32 9.92 2.17
CA PHE A 280 7.52 9.13 2.47
C PHE A 280 7.80 9.10 3.97
N TYR A 281 7.86 10.27 4.60
CA TYR A 281 8.14 10.37 6.03
C TYR A 281 7.03 9.80 6.90
N SER A 282 5.78 9.90 6.47
CA SER A 282 4.64 9.33 7.19
C SER A 282 4.58 7.80 7.11
N VAL A 283 4.85 7.20 5.96
CA VAL A 283 4.85 5.73 5.82
C VAL A 283 6.11 5.07 6.39
N THR A 284 7.13 5.87 6.71
CA THR A 284 8.36 5.41 7.35
C THR A 284 8.45 5.79 8.83
N ASP A 285 7.38 6.37 9.42
CA ASP A 285 7.29 6.81 10.82
C ASP A 285 8.45 7.76 11.24
N ARG A 286 8.81 8.70 10.34
CA ARG A 286 9.96 9.60 10.46
C ARG A 286 9.58 11.08 10.32
N GLU A 287 8.36 11.44 10.66
CA GLU A 287 7.83 12.79 10.52
C GLU A 287 8.67 13.84 11.27
N ASN A 288 9.22 13.48 12.42
CA ASN A 288 10.12 14.35 13.20
C ASN A 288 11.38 14.77 12.43
N GLU A 289 11.90 13.93 11.53
CA GLU A 289 13.04 14.27 10.69
C GLU A 289 12.65 15.21 9.55
N ALA A 290 11.40 15.13 9.10
CA ALA A 290 10.91 15.91 7.96
C ALA A 290 10.64 17.38 8.33
N ILE A 291 10.18 17.66 9.55
CA ILE A 291 9.80 19.02 9.98
C ILE A 291 10.88 20.06 9.67
N PRO A 292 12.13 19.95 10.18
CA PRO A 292 13.15 20.96 9.94
C PRO A 292 13.58 21.06 8.47
N LEU A 293 13.26 20.04 7.66
CA LEU A 293 13.57 20.01 6.24
C LEU A 293 12.45 20.65 5.43
N VAL A 294 11.18 20.37 5.73
CA VAL A 294 10.03 20.70 4.87
C VAL A 294 9.34 22.00 5.30
N GLU A 295 9.24 22.28 6.61
CA GLU A 295 8.53 23.45 7.12
C GLU A 295 9.06 24.78 6.53
N PRO A 296 10.38 25.06 6.52
CA PRO A 296 10.89 26.31 5.96
C PRO A 296 10.57 26.46 4.46
N PHE A 297 10.50 25.36 3.73
CA PHE A 297 10.13 25.39 2.31
C PHE A 297 8.65 25.70 2.11
N ILE A 298 7.77 25.07 2.90
CA ILE A 298 6.34 25.34 2.85
C ILE A 298 6.06 26.79 3.26
N ASP A 299 6.67 27.28 4.33
CA ASP A 299 6.49 28.67 4.78
C ASP A 299 6.95 29.67 3.73
N LYS A 300 8.06 29.39 3.03
CA LYS A 300 8.50 30.20 1.89
C LYS A 300 7.55 30.09 0.70
N ALA A 301 7.03 28.90 0.41
CA ALA A 301 6.06 28.68 -0.66
C ALA A 301 4.78 29.47 -0.41
N LEU A 302 4.28 29.51 0.83
CA LEU A 302 3.09 30.28 1.23
C LEU A 302 3.20 31.79 0.97
N GLN A 303 4.42 32.33 0.81
CA GLN A 303 4.65 33.75 0.46
C GLN A 303 4.61 34.01 -1.06
N ARG A 304 4.43 32.98 -1.89
CA ARG A 304 4.33 33.15 -3.34
C ARG A 304 3.06 33.94 -3.71
N PRO A 305 3.18 34.96 -4.58
CA PRO A 305 2.05 35.82 -4.94
C PRO A 305 1.05 35.14 -5.89
N ASP A 306 1.45 34.04 -6.54
CA ASP A 306 0.64 33.28 -7.49
C ASP A 306 -0.24 32.20 -6.83
N LEU A 307 -0.21 32.05 -5.50
CA LEU A 307 -1.07 31.10 -4.78
C LEU A 307 -2.47 31.66 -4.54
N ASP A 308 -3.46 30.87 -4.93
CA ASP A 308 -4.85 31.11 -4.51
C ASP A 308 -5.11 30.61 -3.08
N THR A 309 -6.37 30.67 -2.66
CA THR A 309 -6.81 30.24 -1.33
C THR A 309 -6.67 28.73 -1.14
N ASP A 310 -6.98 27.95 -2.17
CA ASP A 310 -7.00 26.48 -2.14
C ASP A 310 -5.57 25.94 -2.06
N ASP A 311 -4.63 26.55 -2.78
CA ASP A 311 -3.22 26.20 -2.71
C ASP A 311 -2.63 26.47 -1.33
N LYS A 312 -2.99 27.60 -0.71
CA LYS A 312 -2.57 27.92 0.65
C LYS A 312 -3.17 26.96 1.67
N ALA A 313 -4.42 26.58 1.50
CA ALA A 313 -5.10 25.60 2.35
C ALA A 313 -4.40 24.24 2.23
N PHE A 314 -4.06 23.81 1.01
CA PHE A 314 -3.32 22.57 0.75
C PHE A 314 -1.98 22.54 1.50
N PHE A 315 -1.16 23.59 1.38
CA PHE A 315 0.16 23.61 2.03
C PHE A 315 0.06 23.58 3.55
N ASN A 316 -0.90 24.31 4.13
CA ASN A 316 -1.16 24.27 5.56
C ASN A 316 -1.64 22.89 6.02
N ASN A 317 -2.53 22.25 5.27
CA ASN A 317 -3.00 20.90 5.56
C ASN A 317 -1.86 19.86 5.49
N GLN A 318 -0.99 19.95 4.48
CA GLN A 318 0.17 19.05 4.37
C GLN A 318 1.10 19.16 5.59
N LEU A 319 1.43 20.39 5.99
CA LEU A 319 2.27 20.61 7.15
C LEU A 319 1.58 20.21 8.47
N GLY A 320 0.27 20.43 8.56
CA GLY A 320 -0.56 19.97 9.67
C GLY A 320 -0.54 18.45 9.84
N LYS A 321 -0.67 17.67 8.76
CA LYS A 321 -0.54 16.21 8.78
C LYS A 321 0.84 15.75 9.25
N LEU A 322 1.88 16.47 8.82
CA LEU A 322 3.26 16.16 9.22
C LEU A 322 3.46 16.36 10.73
N PHE A 323 2.98 17.48 11.28
CA PHE A 323 3.04 17.72 12.72
C PHE A 323 2.21 16.72 13.53
N TYR A 324 1.04 16.32 13.01
CA TYR A 324 0.23 15.27 13.64
C TYR A 324 0.99 13.94 13.74
N GLY A 325 1.61 13.49 12.65
CA GLY A 325 2.44 12.27 12.64
C GLY A 325 3.65 12.39 13.58
N ALA A 326 4.25 13.58 13.68
CA ALA A 326 5.32 13.87 14.63
C ALA A 326 4.84 13.96 16.10
N LYS A 327 3.52 13.90 16.34
CA LYS A 327 2.85 14.05 17.64
C LYS A 327 2.98 15.44 18.27
N ASP A 328 3.27 16.45 17.46
CA ASP A 328 3.17 17.85 17.87
C ASP A 328 1.77 18.38 17.52
N TYR A 329 0.78 17.93 18.28
CA TYR A 329 -0.63 18.24 18.01
C TYR A 329 -0.93 19.73 18.10
N LYS A 330 -0.17 20.49 18.91
CA LYS A 330 -0.36 21.94 19.03
C LYS A 330 0.07 22.65 17.75
N ALA A 331 1.22 22.29 17.19
CA ALA A 331 1.65 22.81 15.90
C ALA A 331 0.72 22.33 14.76
N ALA A 332 0.26 21.08 14.82
CA ALA A 332 -0.70 20.52 13.88
C ALA A 332 -2.00 21.36 13.85
N ILE A 333 -2.61 21.61 15.02
CA ILE A 333 -3.83 22.42 15.17
C ILE A 333 -3.66 23.79 14.54
N ILE A 334 -2.52 24.46 14.74
CA ILE A 334 -2.27 25.79 14.17
C ILE A 334 -2.33 25.73 12.64
N ARG A 335 -1.66 24.75 12.03
CA ARG A 335 -1.59 24.60 10.57
C ARG A 335 -2.92 24.13 10.00
N GLN A 336 -3.56 23.14 10.60
CA GLN A 336 -4.84 22.62 10.10
C GLN A 336 -5.98 23.62 10.26
N LYS A 337 -5.99 24.42 11.34
CA LYS A 337 -6.92 25.53 11.47
C LYS A 337 -6.71 26.57 10.36
N ALA A 338 -5.47 26.91 10.02
CA ALA A 338 -5.21 27.80 8.90
C ALA A 338 -5.74 27.22 7.57
N ALA A 339 -5.70 25.91 7.37
CA ALA A 339 -6.29 25.25 6.21
C ALA A 339 -7.83 25.35 6.21
N VAL A 340 -8.48 25.06 7.33
CA VAL A 340 -9.95 25.15 7.49
C VAL A 340 -10.44 26.60 7.36
N ASP A 341 -9.72 27.58 7.91
CA ASP A 341 -10.09 29.01 7.78
C ASP A 341 -10.05 29.48 6.31
N LEU A 342 -9.24 28.84 5.46
CA LEU A 342 -9.13 29.13 4.03
C LEU A 342 -10.16 28.34 3.20
N ALA A 343 -10.43 27.08 3.56
CA ALA A 343 -11.35 26.18 2.86
C ALA A 343 -12.27 25.46 3.86
N PRO A 344 -13.29 26.16 4.40
CA PRO A 344 -14.14 25.64 5.48
C PRO A 344 -15.15 24.59 5.01
N ASP A 345 -15.35 24.46 3.71
CA ASP A 345 -16.24 23.49 3.07
C ASP A 345 -15.52 22.22 2.60
N GLU A 346 -14.22 22.07 2.90
CA GLU A 346 -13.44 20.87 2.57
C GLU A 346 -13.48 19.84 3.72
N PRO A 347 -14.24 18.73 3.59
CA PRO A 347 -14.42 17.76 4.68
C PRO A 347 -13.13 17.10 5.13
N ALA A 348 -12.14 16.96 4.24
CA ALA A 348 -10.84 16.38 4.60
C ALA A 348 -10.07 17.25 5.61
N TYR A 349 -10.18 18.58 5.53
CA TYR A 349 -9.47 19.48 6.44
C TYR A 349 -10.13 19.54 7.81
N LEU A 350 -11.45 19.54 7.84
CA LEU A 350 -12.24 19.42 9.07
C LEU A 350 -11.97 18.08 9.78
N TYR A 351 -11.90 16.99 9.02
CA TYR A 351 -11.54 15.66 9.54
C TYR A 351 -10.13 15.61 10.14
N ASN A 352 -9.13 16.18 9.46
CA ASN A 352 -7.79 16.22 10.04
C ASN A 352 -7.82 17.04 11.34
N LEU A 353 -8.50 18.19 11.34
CA LEU A 353 -8.54 19.07 12.52
C LEU A 353 -9.28 18.42 13.70
N SER A 354 -10.27 17.55 13.43
CA SER A 354 -10.92 16.77 14.47
C SER A 354 -9.98 15.74 15.10
N LEU A 355 -9.15 15.06 14.31
CA LEU A 355 -8.11 14.15 14.81
C LEU A 355 -7.11 14.89 15.69
N ASP A 356 -6.63 16.04 15.25
CA ASP A 356 -5.73 16.91 16.00
C ASP A 356 -6.33 17.32 17.35
N TYR A 357 -7.60 17.76 17.36
CA TYR A 357 -8.29 18.10 18.61
C TYR A 357 -8.51 16.89 19.51
N GLN A 358 -8.83 15.73 18.96
CA GLN A 358 -8.98 14.51 19.76
C GLN A 358 -7.63 14.13 20.42
N ALA A 359 -6.53 14.19 19.66
CA ALA A 359 -5.21 13.84 20.12
C ALA A 359 -4.64 14.81 21.19
N ASP A 360 -5.04 16.09 21.14
CA ASP A 360 -4.74 17.10 22.18
C ASP A 360 -5.79 17.15 23.30
N GLU A 361 -6.65 16.13 23.43
CA GLU A 361 -7.68 15.98 24.48
C GLU A 361 -8.75 17.10 24.50
N GLN A 362 -9.00 17.73 23.34
CA GLN A 362 -10.02 18.76 23.15
C GLN A 362 -11.31 18.18 22.52
N THR A 363 -11.88 17.15 23.15
CA THR A 363 -13.01 16.35 22.61
C THR A 363 -14.20 17.21 22.14
N ALA A 364 -14.57 18.28 22.87
CA ALA A 364 -15.68 19.15 22.47
C ALA A 364 -15.41 19.91 21.15
N LYS A 365 -14.15 20.23 20.85
CA LYS A 365 -13.78 20.84 19.56
C LYS A 365 -13.71 19.80 18.45
N ALA A 366 -13.22 18.59 18.76
CA ALA A 366 -13.23 17.47 17.83
C ALA A 366 -14.68 17.16 17.40
N GLU A 367 -15.61 17.03 18.35
CA GLU A 367 -17.04 16.82 18.09
C GLU A 367 -17.62 17.87 17.13
N LYS A 368 -17.32 19.17 17.36
CA LYS A 368 -17.78 20.23 16.48
C LYS A 368 -17.32 20.04 15.03
N MET A 369 -16.06 19.67 14.83
CA MET A 369 -15.52 19.41 13.49
C MET A 369 -16.14 18.16 12.87
N VAL A 370 -16.41 17.11 13.67
CA VAL A 370 -17.15 15.92 13.23
C VAL A 370 -18.54 16.29 12.71
N ASP A 371 -19.31 17.07 13.47
CA ASP A 371 -20.63 17.53 13.04
C ASP A 371 -20.56 18.33 11.73
N GLU A 372 -19.57 19.22 11.61
CA GLU A 372 -19.36 20.02 10.40
C GLU A 372 -19.08 19.14 9.18
N TYR A 373 -18.09 18.24 9.23
CA TYR A 373 -17.76 17.42 8.06
C TYR A 373 -18.85 16.39 7.73
N ILE A 374 -19.58 15.87 8.73
CA ILE A 374 -20.71 14.97 8.49
C ILE A 374 -21.84 15.73 7.78
N SER A 375 -22.09 16.99 8.16
CA SER A 375 -23.12 17.83 7.52
C SER A 375 -22.81 18.17 6.06
N LEU A 376 -21.53 18.27 5.70
CA LEU A 376 -21.06 18.44 4.32
C LEU A 376 -21.15 17.15 3.48
N GLY A 377 -21.57 16.05 4.10
CA GLY A 377 -21.77 14.77 3.43
C GLY A 377 -20.49 13.92 3.37
N ALA A 378 -19.66 13.92 4.42
CA ALA A 378 -18.46 13.09 4.50
C ALA A 378 -18.68 11.65 4.02
N THR A 379 -17.84 11.21 3.07
CA THR A 379 -18.02 9.99 2.29
C THR A 379 -16.87 8.99 2.40
N SER A 380 -15.95 9.13 3.36
CA SER A 380 -14.87 8.14 3.55
C SER A 380 -15.10 7.24 4.75
N ALA A 381 -14.61 6.01 4.65
CA ALA A 381 -14.68 5.03 5.73
C ALA A 381 -13.94 5.52 6.99
N ASP A 382 -12.83 6.24 6.81
CA ASP A 382 -12.05 6.83 7.91
C ASP A 382 -12.79 7.96 8.63
N GLN A 383 -13.45 8.85 7.87
CA GLN A 383 -14.26 9.93 8.44
C GLN A 383 -15.44 9.40 9.25
N LEU A 384 -16.12 8.37 8.72
CA LEU A 384 -17.23 7.73 9.41
C LEU A 384 -16.74 6.94 10.64
N SER A 385 -15.61 6.26 10.53
CA SER A 385 -14.95 5.57 11.65
C SER A 385 -14.67 6.52 12.81
N HIS A 386 -14.00 7.63 12.54
CA HIS A 386 -13.68 8.64 13.55
C HIS A 386 -14.95 9.29 14.13
N ALA A 387 -15.97 9.54 13.31
CA ALA A 387 -17.24 10.07 13.80
C ALA A 387 -17.92 9.12 14.80
N VAL A 388 -17.92 7.80 14.52
CA VAL A 388 -18.44 6.79 15.45
C VAL A 388 -17.71 6.85 16.79
N GLU A 389 -16.39 6.95 16.77
CA GLU A 389 -15.56 7.01 17.99
C GLU A 389 -15.87 8.26 18.82
N ILE A 390 -15.86 9.45 18.19
CA ILE A 390 -16.12 10.72 18.86
C ILE A 390 -17.54 10.75 19.42
N TYR A 391 -18.56 10.40 18.64
CA TYR A 391 -19.94 10.38 19.11
C TYR A 391 -20.16 9.42 20.28
N ARG A 392 -19.48 8.26 20.28
CA ARG A 392 -19.51 7.34 21.44
C ARG A 392 -18.83 7.95 22.66
N GLU A 393 -17.67 8.58 22.48
CA GLU A 393 -16.92 9.23 23.55
C GLU A 393 -17.75 10.30 24.27
N VAL A 394 -18.50 11.11 23.53
CA VAL A 394 -19.37 12.16 24.08
C VAL A 394 -20.78 11.69 24.46
N GLY A 395 -21.09 10.39 24.29
CA GLY A 395 -22.38 9.80 24.66
C GLY A 395 -23.53 10.04 23.67
N ARG A 396 -23.26 10.51 22.46
CA ARG A 396 -24.22 10.67 21.35
C ARG A 396 -24.43 9.35 20.61
N ILE A 397 -25.02 8.38 21.32
CA ILE A 397 -25.16 7.00 20.83
C ILE A 397 -25.96 6.92 19.52
N GLU A 398 -27.01 7.70 19.37
CA GLU A 398 -27.82 7.68 18.14
C GLU A 398 -27.07 8.18 16.90
N ASP A 399 -26.24 9.23 17.06
CA ASP A 399 -25.38 9.72 15.99
C ASP A 399 -24.30 8.71 15.64
N ALA A 400 -23.71 8.06 16.66
CA ALA A 400 -22.74 7.00 16.45
C ALA A 400 -23.32 5.80 15.68
N GLU A 401 -24.53 5.35 15.99
CA GLU A 401 -25.17 4.25 15.26
C GLU A 401 -25.50 4.66 13.81
N ARG A 402 -25.96 5.89 13.57
CA ARG A 402 -26.15 6.41 12.20
C ARG A 402 -24.85 6.42 11.40
N ALA A 403 -23.76 6.92 11.98
CA ALA A 403 -22.45 6.92 11.34
C ALA A 403 -21.94 5.49 11.09
N LEU A 404 -22.19 4.57 12.02
CA LEU A 404 -21.80 3.16 11.89
C LEU A 404 -22.57 2.42 10.80
N ASP A 405 -23.87 2.69 10.63
CA ASP A 405 -24.67 2.10 9.55
C ASP A 405 -24.24 2.61 8.17
N ASN A 406 -23.90 3.90 8.07
CA ASN A 406 -23.28 4.46 6.87
C ASN A 406 -21.93 3.80 6.59
N LEU A 407 -21.10 3.62 7.63
CA LEU A 407 -19.82 2.93 7.50
C LEU A 407 -20.01 1.48 7.05
N ARG A 408 -20.97 0.75 7.61
CA ARG A 408 -21.23 -0.66 7.24
C ARG A 408 -21.61 -0.81 5.77
N SER A 409 -22.27 0.19 5.20
CA SER A 409 -22.64 0.20 3.78
C SER A 409 -21.44 0.44 2.85
N MET A 410 -20.39 1.11 3.36
CA MET A 410 -19.21 1.51 2.62
C MET A 410 -18.03 0.55 2.81
N ASP A 411 -17.77 0.19 4.06
CA ASP A 411 -16.72 -0.72 4.51
C ASP A 411 -17.25 -1.60 5.67
N PRO A 412 -17.85 -2.76 5.32
CA PRO A 412 -18.38 -3.68 6.32
C PRO A 412 -17.32 -4.21 7.29
N VAL A 413 -16.05 -4.31 6.86
CA VAL A 413 -14.96 -4.86 7.67
C VAL A 413 -14.57 -3.87 8.75
N LYS A 414 -14.31 -2.61 8.36
CA LYS A 414 -14.00 -1.53 9.31
C LYS A 414 -15.16 -1.28 10.28
N ALA A 415 -16.41 -1.37 9.81
CA ALA A 415 -17.59 -1.28 10.69
C ALA A 415 -17.62 -2.37 11.77
N ILE A 416 -17.30 -3.62 11.42
CA ILE A 416 -17.20 -4.74 12.38
C ILE A 416 -16.09 -4.48 13.39
N LEU A 417 -14.92 -4.03 12.91
CA LEU A 417 -13.76 -3.74 13.75
C LEU A 417 -14.10 -2.72 14.85
N ILE A 418 -14.64 -1.56 14.48
CA ILE A 418 -15.02 -0.49 15.42
C ILE A 418 -16.11 -0.95 16.40
N ASN A 419 -17.01 -1.82 15.96
CA ASN A 419 -18.07 -2.35 16.83
C ASN A 419 -17.55 -3.41 17.82
N SER A 420 -16.47 -4.10 17.48
CA SER A 420 -15.84 -5.12 18.36
C SER A 420 -14.98 -4.51 19.48
N MET A 421 -14.49 -3.28 19.33
CA MET A 421 -13.71 -2.56 20.36
C MET A 421 -14.54 -2.13 21.59
N ARG A 422 -15.84 -2.45 21.62
CA ARG A 422 -16.80 -2.16 22.71
C ARG A 422 -16.48 -2.83 24.05
N GLY A 423 -15.56 -3.81 24.08
CA GLY A 423 -15.31 -4.68 25.24
C GLY A 423 -13.95 -4.53 25.94
N LEU A 424 -13.13 -3.54 25.58
CA LEU A 424 -11.73 -3.42 26.05
C LEU A 424 -11.39 -2.17 26.89
N LYS A 425 -12.38 -1.42 27.38
CA LYS A 425 -12.15 -0.29 28.31
C LYS A 425 -12.57 -0.62 29.73
#